data_AF-A0A0V1C681-F1
#
_entry.id   AF-A0A0V1C681-F1
#
_cell.length_a   1.000
_cell.length_b   1.000
_cell.length_c   1.000
_cell.angle_alpha   90.00
_cell.angle_beta   90.00
_cell.angle_gamma   90.00
#
_symmetry.space_group_name_H-M   'P 1'
#
loop_
_entity.id
_entity.type
_entity.pdbx_description
1 polymer ?
#
loop_
_entity_poly.entity_id
_entity_poly.type
_entity_poly.pdbx_seq_one_letter_code
_entity_poly.pdbx_strand_id
1 'polypeptide(L)'
;MPLRAVKRENGWKDFYNDPPITEIGYATSQMIGRGMKLSGIGFDMVYCSPALRSIQSAHGILKSFAGSNTKICIEAGLFEYLGWYENANLNFLNTDQLVSEGYEIQPNYIPYMMAQTLKDKFHSETIEEYYKRVNTVVNYIVSLHGKTKCNLLFVVHAPTIDAIGRSLMKKSAANLSNYELSKMGIHYPYASVVGLEEIKANGEWQLMPNILPPISCLDFSNRVNLNYFTRP
;
A
#
# COMPACT_ATOMS: atom_id res chain seq x y z
N MET A 1 0.52 11.66 -18.23
CA MET A 1 1.58 10.62 -18.24
C MET A 1 2.79 11.15 -17.50
N PRO A 2 3.62 10.30 -16.87
CA PRO A 2 4.81 10.76 -16.17
C PRO A 2 5.77 11.49 -17.12
N LEU A 3 6.48 12.51 -16.64
CA LEU A 3 7.48 13.25 -17.43
C LEU A 3 8.64 12.38 -17.93
N ARG A 4 8.99 11.34 -17.16
CA ARG A 4 10.04 10.36 -17.50
C ARG A 4 9.66 8.98 -16.99
N ALA A 5 9.89 7.96 -17.81
CA ALA A 5 9.81 6.57 -17.39
C ALA A 5 11.13 6.11 -16.74
N VAL A 6 11.02 5.33 -15.66
CA VAL A 6 12.15 4.62 -15.04
C VAL A 6 12.75 3.60 -16.02
N LYS A 7 14.05 3.32 -15.93
CA LYS A 7 14.65 2.26 -16.75
C LYS A 7 14.12 0.89 -16.28
N ARG A 8 13.79 0.03 -17.23
CA ARG A 8 13.27 -1.33 -17.03
C ARG A 8 14.13 -2.32 -17.77
N GLU A 9 14.27 -3.53 -17.24
CA GLU A 9 15.07 -4.60 -17.83
C GLU A 9 14.57 -4.99 -19.23
N ASN A 10 13.26 -5.17 -19.39
CA ASN A 10 12.64 -5.50 -20.69
C ASN A 10 12.05 -4.26 -21.39
N GLY A 11 12.52 -3.07 -21.02
CA GLY A 11 12.04 -1.80 -21.55
C GLY A 11 10.55 -1.57 -21.28
N TRP A 12 9.83 -1.07 -22.28
CA TRP A 12 8.45 -0.61 -22.11
C TRP A 12 7.45 -1.73 -21.76
N LYS A 13 7.78 -3.00 -22.09
CA LYS A 13 6.89 -4.15 -21.87
C LYS A 13 6.61 -4.40 -20.39
N ASP A 14 7.58 -4.14 -19.51
CA ASP A 14 7.42 -4.31 -18.06
C ASP A 14 6.34 -3.36 -17.48
N PHE A 15 6.05 -2.23 -18.13
CA PHE A 15 5.00 -1.31 -17.69
C PHE A 15 3.58 -1.81 -17.95
N TYR A 16 3.40 -2.85 -18.78
CA TYR A 16 2.07 -3.39 -19.04
C TYR A 16 1.45 -3.98 -17.77
N ASN A 17 2.25 -4.70 -16.97
CA ASN A 17 1.81 -5.33 -15.72
C ASN A 17 2.19 -4.51 -14.47
N ASP A 18 3.15 -3.58 -14.58
CA ASP A 18 3.56 -2.71 -13.48
C ASP A 18 3.67 -1.24 -13.96
N PRO A 19 2.52 -0.60 -14.26
CA PRO A 19 2.49 0.76 -14.77
C PRO A 19 2.88 1.80 -13.70
N PRO A 20 3.44 2.95 -14.11
CA PRO A 20 3.66 4.08 -13.22
C PRO A 20 2.33 4.80 -12.89
N ILE A 21 2.32 5.64 -11.86
CA ILE A 21 1.23 6.60 -11.65
C ILE A 21 1.28 7.74 -12.68
N THR A 22 0.14 8.41 -12.85
CA THR A 22 0.05 9.65 -13.63
C THR A 22 0.59 10.84 -12.83
N GLU A 23 0.85 11.97 -13.50
CA GLU A 23 1.21 13.24 -12.83
C GLU A 23 0.14 13.71 -11.85
N ILE A 24 -1.15 13.51 -12.17
CA ILE A 24 -2.24 13.81 -11.24
C ILE A 24 -2.15 12.89 -10.02
N GLY A 25 -1.85 11.60 -10.20
CA GLY A 25 -1.62 10.67 -9.10
C GLY A 25 -0.45 11.08 -8.21
N TYR A 26 0.66 11.55 -8.79
CA TYR A 26 1.81 12.04 -8.04
C TYR A 26 1.52 13.36 -7.32
N ALA A 27 0.84 14.31 -7.96
CA ALA A 27 0.39 15.54 -7.31
C ALA A 27 -0.58 15.24 -6.14
N THR A 28 -1.47 14.26 -6.32
CA THR A 28 -2.42 13.82 -5.28
C THR A 28 -1.69 13.20 -4.09
N SER A 29 -0.66 12.38 -4.32
CA SER A 29 0.12 11.79 -3.23
C SER A 29 0.91 12.85 -2.45
N GLN A 30 1.43 13.88 -3.12
CA GLN A 30 2.01 15.06 -2.46
C GLN A 30 0.98 15.82 -1.62
N MET A 31 -0.24 16.04 -2.14
CA MET A 31 -1.32 16.70 -1.39
C MET A 31 -1.69 15.91 -0.13
N ILE A 32 -1.75 14.58 -0.21
CA ILE A 32 -1.98 13.71 0.96
C ILE A 32 -0.86 13.89 1.98
N GLY A 33 0.41 13.85 1.56
CA GLY A 33 1.53 14.07 2.46
C GLY A 33 1.49 15.44 3.15
N ARG A 34 1.08 16.49 2.43
CA ARG A 34 0.89 17.83 3.01
C ARG A 34 -0.25 17.83 4.02
N GLY A 35 -1.37 17.20 3.69
CA GLY A 35 -2.51 17.03 4.59
C GLY A 35 -2.09 16.33 5.89
N MET A 36 -1.37 15.22 5.79
CA MET A 36 -0.82 14.50 6.95
C MET A 36 0.04 15.41 7.83
N LYS A 37 1.01 16.09 7.22
CA LYS A 37 1.91 17.01 7.96
C LYS A 37 1.15 18.16 8.64
N LEU A 38 0.19 18.77 7.95
CA LEU A 38 -0.63 19.85 8.50
C LEU A 38 -1.56 19.38 9.63
N SER A 39 -2.02 18.14 9.56
CA SER A 39 -2.80 17.49 10.63
C SER A 39 -1.94 16.95 11.79
N GLY A 40 -0.62 17.21 11.78
CA GLY A 40 0.30 16.72 12.83
C GLY A 40 0.58 15.22 12.77
N ILE A 41 0.30 14.56 11.64
CA ILE A 41 0.53 13.13 11.45
C ILE A 41 1.93 12.93 10.85
N GLY A 42 2.84 12.36 11.65
CA GLY A 42 4.15 11.88 11.22
C GLY A 42 4.20 10.35 11.15
N PHE A 43 5.22 9.81 10.49
CA PHE A 43 5.43 8.36 10.36
C PHE A 43 6.88 7.99 10.69
N ASP A 44 7.04 6.96 11.50
CA ASP A 44 8.34 6.42 11.84
C ASP A 44 8.83 5.45 10.76
N MET A 45 7.91 4.69 10.16
CA MET A 45 8.21 3.70 9.13
C MET A 45 7.17 3.72 8.00
N VAL A 46 7.62 3.55 6.77
CA VAL A 46 6.76 3.43 5.58
C VAL A 46 6.96 2.05 4.97
N TYR A 47 5.91 1.25 4.93
CA TYR A 47 5.87 -0.05 4.25
C TYR A 47 5.08 0.07 2.95
N CYS A 48 5.63 -0.48 1.87
CA CYS A 48 5.08 -0.28 0.54
C CYS A 48 5.04 -1.58 -0.24
N SER A 49 3.97 -1.76 -1.01
CA SER A 49 3.92 -2.79 -2.05
C SER A 49 5.05 -2.58 -3.08
N PRO A 50 5.58 -3.65 -3.70
CA PRO A 50 6.65 -3.56 -4.70
C PRO A 50 6.20 -2.96 -6.03
N ALA A 51 4.89 -2.73 -6.23
CA ALA A 51 4.37 -2.10 -7.44
C ALA A 51 4.93 -0.67 -7.61
N LEU A 52 5.34 -0.34 -8.84
CA LEU A 52 5.88 0.99 -9.16
C LEU A 52 4.90 2.11 -8.76
N ARG A 53 3.61 1.90 -8.99
CA ARG A 53 2.54 2.84 -8.60
C ARG A 53 2.49 3.11 -7.08
N SER A 54 2.72 2.09 -6.26
CA SER A 54 2.75 2.22 -4.79
C SER A 54 4.01 2.98 -4.36
N ILE A 55 5.17 2.62 -4.92
CA ILE A 55 6.45 3.26 -4.60
C ILE A 55 6.44 4.75 -4.97
N GLN A 56 5.95 5.10 -6.16
CA GLN A 56 5.84 6.50 -6.59
C GLN A 56 4.87 7.30 -5.72
N SER A 57 3.78 6.67 -5.26
CA SER A 57 2.83 7.29 -4.33
C SER A 57 3.48 7.53 -2.96
N ALA A 58 4.18 6.55 -2.40
CA ALA A 58 4.91 6.67 -1.15
C ALA A 58 5.99 7.77 -1.23
N HIS A 59 6.75 7.81 -2.33
CA HIS A 59 7.76 8.83 -2.56
C HIS A 59 7.14 10.23 -2.65
N GLY A 60 5.99 10.39 -3.32
CA GLY A 60 5.27 11.66 -3.38
C GLY A 60 4.76 12.13 -2.02
N ILE A 61 4.22 11.23 -1.19
CA ILE A 61 3.85 11.54 0.20
C ILE A 61 5.06 12.06 0.98
N LEU A 62 6.20 11.35 0.89
CA LEU A 62 7.42 11.69 1.61
C LEU A 62 8.05 13.04 1.20
N LYS A 63 7.74 13.58 0.01
CA LYS A 63 8.18 14.95 -0.36
C LYS A 63 7.70 16.02 0.62
N SER A 64 6.60 15.79 1.34
CA SER A 64 6.09 16.72 2.34
C SER A 64 6.89 16.68 3.66
N PHE A 65 7.63 15.60 3.88
CA PHE A 65 8.43 15.32 5.08
C PHE A 65 9.93 15.47 4.80
N ALA A 66 10.30 16.47 4.00
CA ALA A 66 11.71 16.79 3.71
C ALA A 66 12.53 16.95 5.01
N GLY A 67 13.70 16.32 5.04
CA GLY A 67 14.59 16.27 6.21
C GLY A 67 14.27 15.15 7.20
N SER A 68 13.21 14.37 6.99
CA SER A 68 12.98 13.13 7.74
C SER A 68 13.97 12.04 7.33
N ASN A 69 14.33 11.17 8.28
CA ASN A 69 15.07 9.94 8.03
C ASN A 69 14.17 8.76 7.60
N THR A 70 12.85 8.97 7.51
CA THR A 70 11.88 7.93 7.12
C THR A 70 12.10 7.52 5.67
N LYS A 71 12.32 6.23 5.44
CA LYS A 71 12.50 5.61 4.12
C LYS A 71 11.48 4.52 3.85
N ILE A 72 11.29 4.20 2.58
CA ILE A 72 10.33 3.23 2.08
C ILE A 72 10.91 1.82 2.20
N CYS A 73 10.26 0.99 3.02
CA CYS A 73 10.52 -0.44 3.16
C CYS A 73 9.63 -1.20 2.17
N ILE A 74 10.24 -1.85 1.18
CA ILE A 74 9.50 -2.59 0.15
C ILE A 74 9.17 -3.98 0.67
N GLU A 75 7.89 -4.26 0.89
CA GLU A 75 7.39 -5.54 1.39
C GLU A 75 6.54 -6.22 0.31
N ALA A 76 7.05 -7.31 -0.26
CA ALA A 76 6.34 -8.01 -1.33
C ALA A 76 5.02 -8.62 -0.83
N GLY A 77 4.97 -9.03 0.45
CA GLY A 77 3.75 -9.55 1.05
C GLY A 77 2.54 -8.61 1.01
N LEU A 78 2.75 -7.30 0.77
CA LEU A 78 1.71 -6.27 0.64
C LEU A 78 1.22 -6.05 -0.81
N PHE A 79 1.72 -6.80 -1.80
CA PHE A 79 1.18 -6.72 -3.16
C PHE A 79 -0.27 -7.23 -3.20
N GLU A 80 -1.05 -6.77 -4.17
CA GLU A 80 -2.46 -7.15 -4.32
C GLU A 80 -2.65 -8.62 -4.71
N TYR A 81 -3.91 -8.98 -4.97
CA TYR A 81 -4.31 -10.34 -5.29
C TYR A 81 -3.63 -10.83 -6.58
N LEU A 82 -2.87 -11.93 -6.47
CA LEU A 82 -2.09 -12.47 -7.58
C LEU A 82 -2.97 -13.15 -8.63
N GLY A 83 -4.17 -13.62 -8.26
CA GLY A 83 -5.11 -14.22 -9.22
C GLY A 83 -5.59 -13.27 -10.34
N TRP A 84 -5.32 -11.97 -10.24
CA TRP A 84 -5.56 -11.02 -11.36
C TRP A 84 -4.51 -11.07 -12.46
N TYR A 85 -3.49 -11.89 -12.29
CA TYR A 85 -2.30 -11.82 -13.10
C TYR A 85 -1.84 -13.18 -13.64
N GLU A 86 -2.74 -14.14 -13.81
CA GLU A 86 -2.43 -15.53 -14.23
C GLU A 86 -1.48 -15.65 -15.44
N ASN A 87 -1.44 -14.66 -16.34
CA ASN A 87 -0.58 -14.62 -17.53
C ASN A 87 0.42 -13.45 -17.56
N ALA A 88 0.64 -12.77 -16.43
CA ALA A 88 1.53 -11.61 -16.37
C ALA A 88 2.99 -12.01 -16.13
N ASN A 89 3.91 -11.13 -16.51
CA ASN A 89 5.29 -11.16 -16.07
C ASN A 89 5.53 -9.97 -15.14
N LEU A 90 5.53 -10.20 -13.82
CA LEU A 90 5.79 -9.17 -12.83
C LEU A 90 7.29 -8.97 -12.65
N ASN A 91 7.83 -7.95 -13.32
CA ASN A 91 9.21 -7.50 -13.14
C ASN A 91 9.25 -6.21 -12.33
N PHE A 92 9.11 -6.36 -11.01
CA PHE A 92 9.33 -5.26 -10.08
C PHE A 92 10.77 -4.76 -10.15
N LEU A 93 10.97 -3.46 -9.98
CA LEU A 93 12.30 -2.89 -9.82
C LEU A 93 12.90 -3.38 -8.49
N ASN A 94 14.18 -3.70 -8.50
CA ASN A 94 14.91 -4.02 -7.28
C ASN A 94 15.32 -2.73 -6.53
N THR A 95 15.78 -2.91 -5.29
CA THR A 95 16.22 -1.83 -4.40
C THR A 95 17.24 -0.90 -5.05
N ASP A 96 18.29 -1.44 -5.67
CA ASP A 96 19.37 -0.64 -6.26
C ASP A 96 18.88 0.19 -7.45
N GLN A 97 18.04 -0.40 -8.30
CA GLN A 97 17.39 0.32 -9.39
C GLN A 97 16.56 1.49 -8.86
N LEU A 98 15.75 1.27 -7.83
CA LEU A 98 14.91 2.32 -7.25
C LEU A 98 15.73 3.43 -6.58
N VAL A 99 16.78 3.09 -5.85
CA VAL A 99 17.69 4.07 -5.26
C VAL A 99 18.40 4.88 -6.36
N SER A 100 18.85 4.23 -7.43
CA SER A 100 19.50 4.91 -8.56
C SER A 100 18.55 5.87 -9.30
N GLU A 101 17.26 5.59 -9.28
CA GLU A 101 16.20 6.44 -9.83
C GLU A 101 15.80 7.58 -8.87
N GLY A 102 16.37 7.63 -7.66
CA GLY A 102 16.16 8.71 -6.68
C GLY A 102 14.97 8.49 -5.74
N TYR A 103 14.43 7.27 -5.65
CA TYR A 103 13.41 6.95 -4.65
C TYR A 103 14.04 6.75 -3.27
N GLU A 104 13.35 7.22 -2.23
CA GLU A 104 13.77 7.16 -0.82
C GLU A 104 13.59 5.74 -0.23
N ILE A 105 14.23 4.74 -0.83
CA ILE A 105 14.13 3.35 -0.40
C ILE A 105 15.05 3.08 0.79
N GLN A 106 14.61 2.23 1.73
CA GLN A 106 15.45 1.71 2.80
C GLN A 106 16.28 0.53 2.26
N PRO A 107 17.59 0.71 1.95
CA PRO A 107 18.37 -0.32 1.26
C PRO A 107 18.54 -1.62 2.06
N ASN A 108 18.57 -1.52 3.39
CA ASN A 108 18.83 -2.66 4.28
C ASN A 108 17.55 -3.28 4.86
N TYR A 109 16.37 -2.95 4.32
CA TYR A 109 15.13 -3.58 4.75
C TYR A 109 15.09 -5.04 4.27
N ILE A 110 14.91 -5.97 5.20
CA ILE A 110 14.71 -7.39 4.90
C ILE A 110 13.20 -7.65 4.98
N PRO A 111 12.51 -7.91 3.85
CA PRO A 111 11.08 -8.13 3.87
C PRO A 111 10.74 -9.49 4.46
N TYR A 112 9.55 -9.58 5.06
CA TYR A 112 9.01 -10.85 5.52
C TYR A 112 8.74 -11.81 4.36
N MET A 113 8.25 -11.28 3.24
CA MET A 113 8.12 -12.01 1.98
C MET A 113 8.92 -11.33 0.87
N MET A 114 9.76 -12.13 0.21
CA MET A 114 10.54 -11.69 -0.93
C MET A 114 9.67 -11.67 -2.20
N ALA A 115 10.01 -10.81 -3.17
CA ALA A 115 9.32 -10.76 -4.46
C ALA A 115 9.34 -12.11 -5.19
N GLN A 116 10.42 -12.89 -5.06
CA GLN A 116 10.50 -14.24 -5.63
C GLN A 116 9.42 -15.17 -5.08
N THR A 117 9.14 -15.10 -3.77
CA THR A 117 8.10 -15.91 -3.13
C THR A 117 6.71 -15.61 -3.69
N LEU A 118 6.42 -14.37 -4.11
CA LEU A 118 5.18 -14.06 -4.82
C LEU A 118 5.15 -14.70 -6.21
N LYS A 119 6.26 -14.62 -6.97
CA LYS A 119 6.36 -15.18 -8.32
C LYS A 119 6.10 -16.69 -8.32
N ASP A 120 6.61 -17.39 -7.32
CA ASP A 120 6.45 -18.85 -7.21
C ASP A 120 4.99 -19.26 -6.92
N LYS A 121 4.18 -18.38 -6.29
CA LYS A 121 2.77 -18.64 -5.94
C LYS A 121 1.76 -17.97 -6.88
N PHE A 122 2.26 -17.30 -7.91
CA PHE A 122 1.51 -16.32 -8.68
C PHE A 122 0.30 -16.88 -9.43
N HIS A 123 0.39 -18.14 -9.88
CA HIS A 123 -0.61 -18.76 -10.73
C HIS A 123 -1.71 -19.51 -9.97
N SER A 124 -1.67 -19.55 -8.63
CA SER A 124 -2.57 -20.39 -7.84
C SER A 124 -3.11 -19.74 -6.57
N GLU A 125 -2.81 -18.46 -6.31
CA GLU A 125 -3.31 -17.79 -5.10
C GLU A 125 -4.83 -17.68 -5.14
N THR A 126 -5.49 -18.30 -4.18
CA THR A 126 -6.92 -18.10 -3.89
C THR A 126 -7.15 -16.81 -3.11
N ILE A 127 -8.39 -16.29 -3.11
CA ILE A 127 -8.74 -15.09 -2.32
C ILE A 127 -8.44 -15.32 -0.84
N GLU A 128 -8.71 -16.52 -0.30
CA GLU A 128 -8.41 -16.84 1.10
C GLU A 128 -6.91 -16.77 1.39
N GLU A 129 -6.08 -17.33 0.51
CA GLU A 129 -4.62 -17.29 0.64
C GLU A 129 -4.08 -15.87 0.54
N TYR A 130 -4.66 -15.02 -0.31
CA TYR A 130 -4.33 -13.60 -0.41
C TYR A 130 -4.57 -12.87 0.92
N TYR A 131 -5.76 -13.00 1.51
CA TYR A 131 -6.06 -12.37 2.80
C TYR A 131 -5.18 -12.94 3.91
N LYS A 132 -4.90 -14.25 3.89
CA LYS A 132 -3.98 -14.90 4.84
C LYS A 132 -2.55 -14.38 4.71
N ARG A 133 -2.06 -14.17 3.48
CA ARG A 133 -0.75 -13.59 3.20
C ARG A 133 -0.64 -12.18 3.78
N VAL A 134 -1.59 -11.30 3.45
CA VAL A 134 -1.58 -9.92 3.95
C VAL A 134 -1.70 -9.89 5.47
N ASN A 135 -2.57 -10.73 6.06
CA ASN A 135 -2.71 -10.86 7.51
C ASN A 135 -1.37 -11.26 8.17
N THR A 136 -0.69 -12.28 7.64
CA THR A 136 0.59 -12.74 8.18
C THR A 136 1.64 -11.62 8.15
N VAL A 137 1.74 -10.93 7.02
CA VAL A 137 2.74 -9.88 6.79
C VAL A 137 2.47 -8.66 7.67
N VAL A 138 1.23 -8.18 7.74
CA VAL A 138 0.89 -6.98 8.53
C VAL A 138 1.05 -7.23 10.03
N ASN A 139 0.67 -8.41 10.53
CA ASN A 139 0.85 -8.75 11.95
C ASN A 139 2.33 -8.91 12.29
N TYR A 140 3.14 -9.49 11.39
CA TYR A 140 4.59 -9.51 11.56
C TYR A 140 5.15 -8.08 11.66
N ILE A 141 4.82 -7.20 10.71
CA ILE A 141 5.28 -5.80 10.73
C ILE A 141 4.86 -5.08 12.01
N VAL A 142 3.60 -5.19 12.42
CA VAL A 142 3.10 -4.58 13.66
C VAL A 142 3.87 -5.13 14.88
N SER A 143 4.15 -6.43 14.92
CA SER A 143 4.91 -7.04 16.02
C SER A 143 6.35 -6.52 16.16
N LEU A 144 6.97 -6.07 15.06
CA LEU A 144 8.29 -5.44 15.10
C LEU A 144 8.29 -4.11 15.88
N HIS A 145 7.14 -3.44 15.94
CA HIS A 145 6.97 -2.11 16.52
C HIS A 145 6.20 -2.08 17.84
N GLY A 146 5.69 -3.22 18.33
CA GLY A 146 4.80 -3.27 19.51
C GLY A 146 5.42 -2.83 20.85
N LYS A 147 6.71 -2.55 20.91
CA LYS A 147 7.40 -2.08 22.14
C LYS A 147 7.43 -0.55 22.27
N THR A 148 7.16 0.18 21.20
CA THR A 148 7.29 1.64 21.14
C THR A 148 6.07 2.22 20.44
N LYS A 149 5.59 3.38 20.90
CA LYS A 149 4.60 4.13 20.13
C LYS A 149 5.21 4.49 18.78
N CYS A 150 4.54 4.05 17.71
CA CYS A 150 5.07 4.12 16.35
C CYS A 150 3.91 4.33 15.38
N ASN A 151 4.07 5.29 14.47
CA ASN A 151 3.13 5.53 13.38
C ASN A 151 3.64 4.85 12.11
N LEU A 152 2.87 3.90 11.60
CA LEU A 152 3.19 3.15 10.39
C LEU A 152 2.35 3.66 9.22
N LEU A 153 3.00 3.92 8.08
CA LEU A 153 2.31 4.19 6.82
C LEU A 153 2.41 2.96 5.91
N PHE A 154 1.25 2.44 5.49
CA PHE A 154 1.17 1.39 4.47
C PHE A 154 0.71 2.00 3.14
N VAL A 155 1.54 1.90 2.10
CA VAL A 155 1.18 2.34 0.74
C VAL A 155 0.97 1.12 -0.15
N VAL A 156 -0.30 0.78 -0.35
CA VAL A 156 -0.75 -0.51 -0.89
C VAL A 156 -1.89 -0.32 -1.91
N HIS A 157 -2.66 -1.38 -2.18
CA HIS A 157 -3.74 -1.39 -3.16
C HIS A 157 -5.12 -1.41 -2.47
N ALA A 158 -6.18 -1.09 -3.22
CA ALA A 158 -7.56 -1.09 -2.72
C ALA A 158 -7.96 -2.38 -1.96
N PRO A 159 -7.80 -3.61 -2.52
CA PRO A 159 -8.11 -4.83 -1.77
C PRO A 159 -7.18 -5.07 -0.58
N THR A 160 -5.97 -4.48 -0.58
CA THR A 160 -5.00 -4.65 0.51
C THR A 160 -5.34 -3.75 1.69
N ILE A 161 -5.95 -2.58 1.46
CA ILE A 161 -6.53 -1.75 2.52
C ILE A 161 -7.61 -2.55 3.28
N ASP A 162 -8.50 -3.24 2.56
CA ASP A 162 -9.52 -4.11 3.17
C ASP A 162 -8.88 -5.25 3.97
N ALA A 163 -7.91 -5.96 3.39
CA ALA A 163 -7.24 -7.08 4.05
C ALA A 163 -6.49 -6.66 5.32
N ILE A 164 -5.78 -5.53 5.31
CA ILE A 164 -5.12 -4.96 6.50
C ILE A 164 -6.17 -4.60 7.55
N GLY A 165 -7.23 -3.89 7.15
CA GLY A 165 -8.31 -3.48 8.06
C GLY A 165 -8.97 -4.66 8.75
N ARG A 166 -9.34 -5.70 7.99
CA ARG A 166 -9.92 -6.92 8.53
C ARG A 166 -8.96 -7.64 9.46
N SER A 167 -7.68 -7.73 9.10
CA SER A 167 -6.65 -8.37 9.93
C SER A 167 -6.52 -7.69 11.30
N LEU A 168 -6.30 -6.37 11.31
CA LEU A 168 -6.04 -5.62 12.55
C LEU A 168 -7.29 -5.51 13.43
N MET A 169 -8.46 -5.31 12.83
CA MET A 169 -9.75 -5.26 13.56
C MET A 169 -10.34 -6.65 13.85
N LYS A 170 -9.59 -7.74 13.58
CA LYS A 170 -10.00 -9.14 13.84
C LYS A 170 -11.35 -9.52 13.20
N LYS A 171 -11.57 -9.08 11.97
CA LYS A 171 -12.78 -9.36 11.18
C LYS A 171 -12.55 -10.52 10.21
N SER A 172 -13.61 -11.26 9.93
CA SER A 172 -13.56 -12.39 9.00
C SER A 172 -13.31 -11.90 7.57
N ALA A 173 -12.53 -12.63 6.78
CA ALA A 173 -12.44 -12.43 5.33
C ALA A 173 -13.23 -13.50 4.55
N ALA A 174 -14.07 -14.27 5.24
CA ALA A 174 -14.79 -15.38 4.65
C ALA A 174 -15.77 -14.92 3.56
N ASN A 175 -15.94 -15.78 2.55
CA ASN A 175 -16.94 -15.66 1.48
C ASN A 175 -16.77 -14.45 0.54
N LEU A 176 -15.60 -13.82 0.50
CA LEU A 176 -15.31 -12.80 -0.50
C LEU A 176 -15.20 -13.42 -1.89
N SER A 177 -16.04 -12.96 -2.80
CA SER A 177 -16.08 -13.38 -4.19
C SER A 177 -15.13 -12.57 -5.08
N ASN A 178 -14.76 -13.11 -6.24
CA ASN A 178 -14.06 -12.37 -7.28
C ASN A 178 -14.81 -11.09 -7.69
N TYR A 179 -16.14 -11.13 -7.69
CA TYR A 179 -16.97 -9.96 -7.98
C TYR A 179 -16.74 -8.85 -6.96
N GLU A 180 -16.82 -9.15 -5.66
CA GLU A 180 -16.58 -8.15 -4.61
C GLU A 180 -15.16 -7.61 -4.64
N LEU A 181 -14.17 -8.48 -4.86
CA LEU A 181 -12.77 -8.06 -4.96
C LEU A 181 -12.55 -7.10 -6.15
N SER A 182 -13.21 -7.35 -7.29
CA SER A 182 -13.17 -6.45 -8.46
C SER A 182 -13.79 -5.08 -8.22
N LYS A 183 -14.65 -4.94 -7.20
CA LYS A 183 -15.34 -3.70 -6.84
C LYS A 183 -14.65 -2.92 -5.72
N MET A 184 -13.51 -3.40 -5.21
CA MET A 184 -12.77 -2.74 -4.15
C MET A 184 -12.42 -1.28 -4.49
N GLY A 185 -12.12 -0.97 -5.76
CA GLY A 185 -11.84 0.40 -6.21
C GLY A 185 -13.02 1.38 -6.07
N ILE A 186 -14.26 0.90 -5.94
CA ILE A 186 -15.44 1.75 -5.64
C ILE A 186 -15.45 2.13 -4.16
N HIS A 187 -15.02 1.23 -3.28
CA HIS A 187 -15.00 1.44 -1.83
C HIS A 187 -13.72 2.14 -1.35
N TYR A 188 -12.62 1.91 -2.07
CA TYR A 188 -11.31 2.53 -1.85
C TYR A 188 -10.82 3.13 -3.17
N PRO A 189 -11.35 4.29 -3.59
CA PRO A 189 -10.88 4.99 -4.80
C PRO A 189 -9.38 5.34 -4.69
N TYR A 190 -8.79 5.74 -5.81
CA TYR A 190 -7.36 6.09 -5.85
C TYR A 190 -6.97 7.07 -4.74
N ALA A 191 -5.83 6.81 -4.10
CA ALA A 191 -5.30 7.66 -3.04
C ALA A 191 -6.22 7.77 -1.79
N SER A 192 -7.07 6.76 -1.57
CA SER A 192 -7.81 6.57 -0.32
C SER A 192 -6.87 6.48 0.89
N VAL A 193 -7.27 7.08 2.01
CA VAL A 193 -6.54 7.02 3.27
C VAL A 193 -7.46 6.52 4.37
N VAL A 194 -7.02 5.48 5.08
CA VAL A 194 -7.70 4.92 6.25
C VAL A 194 -6.73 4.96 7.42
N GLY A 195 -7.18 5.47 8.56
CA GLY A 195 -6.43 5.45 9.82
C GLY A 195 -6.97 4.39 10.76
N LEU A 196 -6.08 3.62 11.37
CA LEU A 196 -6.41 2.72 12.47
C LEU A 196 -5.53 3.08 13.66
N GLU A 197 -6.09 2.97 14.86
CA GLU A 197 -5.33 3.12 16.10
C GLU A 197 -5.50 1.88 16.97
N GLU A 198 -4.43 1.52 17.67
CA GLU A 198 -4.46 0.52 18.72
C GLU A 198 -4.95 1.19 20.02
N ILE A 199 -6.12 0.79 20.53
CA ILE A 199 -6.78 1.42 21.69
C ILE A 199 -5.97 1.19 22.98
N LYS A 200 -5.42 -0.01 23.12
CA LYS A 200 -4.59 -0.46 24.25
C LYS A 200 -3.53 -1.40 23.71
N ALA A 201 -2.39 -1.54 24.40
CA ALA A 201 -1.30 -2.48 24.05
C ALA A 201 -1.70 -3.98 24.13
N ASN A 202 -2.99 -4.31 24.06
CA ASN A 202 -3.56 -5.64 24.00
C ASN A 202 -3.87 -6.08 22.54
N GLY A 203 -3.48 -5.30 21.52
CA GLY A 203 -3.73 -5.62 20.12
C GLY A 203 -5.19 -5.45 19.68
N GLU A 204 -5.93 -4.54 20.32
CA GLU A 204 -7.27 -4.14 19.89
C GLU A 204 -7.21 -2.87 19.04
N TRP A 205 -7.57 -2.99 17.76
CA TRP A 205 -7.52 -1.90 16.79
C TRP A 205 -8.91 -1.37 16.47
N GLN A 206 -9.03 -0.06 16.33
CA GLN A 206 -10.25 0.60 15.85
C GLN A 206 -9.98 1.57 14.70
N LEU A 207 -11.04 1.87 13.96
CA LEU A 207 -11.03 2.91 12.94
C LEU A 207 -10.85 4.29 13.59
N MET A 208 -9.89 5.07 13.08
CA MET A 208 -9.81 6.51 13.33
C MET A 208 -10.67 7.24 12.29
N PRO A 209 -11.86 7.75 12.66
CA PRO A 209 -12.71 8.44 11.71
C PRO A 209 -12.05 9.76 11.28
N ASN A 210 -12.17 10.08 9.99
CA ASN A 210 -11.77 11.38 9.42
C ASN A 210 -10.30 11.78 9.65
N ILE A 211 -9.37 10.81 9.58
CA ILE A 211 -7.92 11.07 9.76
C ILE A 211 -7.41 12.18 8.83
N LEU A 212 -7.95 12.26 7.61
CA LEU A 212 -7.74 13.34 6.65
C LEU A 212 -9.05 13.66 5.95
N PRO A 213 -9.29 14.92 5.56
CA PRO A 213 -10.37 15.25 4.64
C PRO A 213 -10.10 14.62 3.26
N PRO A 214 -11.13 14.15 2.56
CA PRO A 214 -10.95 13.63 1.21
C PRO A 214 -10.64 14.76 0.22
N ILE A 215 -9.87 14.42 -0.81
CA ILE A 215 -9.63 15.24 -1.99
C ILE A 215 -10.72 14.89 -3.00
N SER A 216 -11.49 15.92 -3.39
CA SER A 216 -12.50 15.82 -4.44
C SER A 216 -12.26 16.88 -5.50
N CYS A 217 -12.29 16.49 -6.77
CA CYS A 217 -12.13 17.38 -7.91
C CYS A 217 -12.95 16.83 -9.09
N LEU A 218 -13.89 17.62 -9.61
CA LEU A 218 -14.85 17.18 -10.63
C LEU A 218 -15.54 15.87 -10.18
N ASP A 219 -15.54 14.86 -11.03
CA ASP A 219 -16.16 13.55 -10.76
C ASP A 219 -15.24 12.59 -9.98
N PHE A 220 -14.07 13.05 -9.54
CA PHE A 220 -13.13 12.27 -8.75
C PHE A 220 -13.23 12.60 -7.26
N SER A 221 -13.27 11.57 -6.42
CA SER A 221 -13.10 11.69 -4.97
C SER A 221 -12.32 10.48 -4.43
N ASN A 222 -11.37 10.73 -3.54
CA ASN A 222 -10.68 9.65 -2.81
C ASN A 222 -11.39 9.24 -1.50
N ARG A 223 -12.66 9.63 -1.33
CA ARG A 223 -13.43 9.31 -0.13
C ARG A 223 -13.63 7.80 -0.01
N VAL A 224 -13.18 7.25 1.12
CA VAL A 224 -13.38 5.85 1.48
C VAL A 224 -14.84 5.60 1.86
N ASN A 225 -15.41 4.49 1.41
CA ASN A 225 -16.68 3.98 1.91
C ASN A 225 -16.45 3.31 3.29
N LEU A 226 -16.53 4.11 4.36
CA LEU A 226 -16.28 3.63 5.72
C LEU A 226 -17.27 2.54 6.16
N ASN A 227 -18.54 2.59 5.72
CA ASN A 227 -19.52 1.55 6.02
C ASN A 227 -19.08 0.19 5.46
N TYR A 228 -18.52 0.18 4.25
CA TYR A 228 -17.95 -1.02 3.67
C TYR A 228 -16.70 -1.46 4.43
N PHE A 229 -15.79 -0.55 4.75
CA PHE A 229 -14.58 -0.88 5.52
C PHE A 229 -14.90 -1.44 6.92
N THR A 230 -15.96 -0.95 7.57
CA THR A 230 -16.38 -1.42 8.89
C THR A 230 -17.40 -2.55 8.85
N ARG A 231 -17.70 -3.12 7.67
CA ARG A 231 -18.60 -4.28 7.58
C ARG A 231 -18.08 -5.47 8.42
N PRO A 232 -18.95 -6.41 8.83
CA PRO A 232 -18.54 -7.62 9.54
C PRO A 232 -17.50 -8.46 8.79
#